data_AF-A0A180EU41-F1
#
_entry.id   AF-A0A180EU41-F1
#
_cell.length_a   1.000
_cell.length_b   1.000
_cell.length_c   1.000
_cell.angle_alpha   90.00
_cell.angle_beta   90.00
_cell.angle_gamma   90.00
#
_symmetry.space_group_name_H-M   'P 1'
#
loop_
_entity.id
_entity.type
_entity.pdbx_description
1 polymer ?
#
loop_
_entity_poly.entity_id
_entity_poly.type
_entity_poly.pdbx_seq_one_letter_code
_entity_poly.pdbx_strand_id
1 'polypeptide(L)'
;MKKLSCLLFFLLCSITVCTQQLTVATCNIRYDSQEDAEKGNGWKRRCPFICQQIRFSDFDIFGAQEVLHNQLADMLDALPGYAFIGVGRDDGATAGEYAPIFYKKEVLTLLRSGHFWLSEVTDRPNKGWDAALPRICTWGEFERDGKK
;
A
#
# COMPACT_ATOMS: atom_id res chain seq x y z
N MET A 1 -44.45 -33.92 -9.83
CA MET A 1 -44.51 -32.44 -9.92
C MET A 1 -43.91 -31.74 -8.70
N LYS A 2 -44.26 -32.09 -7.45
CA LYS A 2 -43.70 -31.44 -6.24
C LYS A 2 -42.17 -31.60 -6.06
N LYS A 3 -41.60 -32.77 -6.40
CA LYS A 3 -40.13 -33.01 -6.33
C LYS A 3 -39.32 -32.22 -7.37
N LEU A 4 -39.90 -31.92 -8.53
CA LEU A 4 -39.26 -31.14 -9.60
C LEU A 4 -39.27 -29.64 -9.26
N SER A 5 -40.32 -29.18 -8.57
CA SER A 5 -40.42 -27.82 -8.05
C SER A 5 -39.39 -27.52 -6.94
N CYS A 6 -39.08 -28.50 -6.08
CA CYS A 6 -38.02 -28.34 -5.06
C CYS A 6 -36.60 -28.30 -5.68
N LEU A 7 -36.37 -29.01 -6.79
CA LEU A 7 -35.08 -29.00 -7.48
C LEU A 7 -34.81 -27.64 -8.18
N LEU A 8 -35.84 -27.04 -8.78
CA LEU A 8 -35.75 -25.72 -9.39
C LEU A 8 -35.47 -24.62 -8.34
N PHE A 9 -36.05 -24.75 -7.15
CA PHE A 9 -35.85 -23.79 -6.05
C PHE A 9 -34.42 -23.86 -5.47
N PHE A 10 -33.79 -25.04 -5.44
CA PHE A 10 -32.38 -25.19 -5.06
C PHE A 10 -31.42 -24.65 -6.13
N LEU A 11 -31.76 -24.74 -7.42
CA LEU A 11 -30.91 -24.24 -8.51
C LEU A 11 -30.87 -22.71 -8.57
N LEU A 12 -31.97 -22.04 -8.20
CA LEU A 12 -32.11 -20.57 -8.10
C LEU A 12 -31.36 -19.96 -6.91
N CYS A 13 -30.89 -20.79 -5.97
CA CYS A 13 -30.11 -20.35 -4.79
C CYS A 13 -28.60 -20.54 -4.98
N SER A 14 -28.14 -20.70 -6.23
CA SER A 14 -26.74 -20.43 -6.60
C SER A 14 -26.51 -18.92 -6.52
N ILE A 15 -26.57 -18.38 -5.30
CA ILE A 15 -26.11 -17.05 -4.98
C ILE A 15 -24.63 -17.09 -5.37
N THR A 16 -24.30 -16.48 -6.51
CA THR A 16 -22.92 -16.10 -6.80
C THR A 16 -22.52 -15.16 -5.68
N VAL A 17 -21.84 -15.70 -4.68
CA VAL A 17 -21.11 -14.88 -3.72
C VAL A 17 -20.09 -14.13 -4.56
N CYS A 18 -20.36 -12.85 -4.83
CA CYS A 18 -19.36 -11.96 -5.39
C CYS A 18 -18.33 -11.76 -4.29
N THR A 19 -17.32 -12.63 -4.26
CA THR A 19 -16.20 -12.46 -3.36
C THR A 19 -15.46 -11.22 -3.83
N GLN A 20 -15.38 -10.18 -3.00
CA GLN A 20 -14.49 -9.06 -3.29
C GLN A 20 -13.04 -9.57 -3.21
N GLN A 21 -12.48 -9.95 -4.36
CA GLN A 21 -11.07 -10.32 -4.48
C GLN A 21 -10.21 -9.07 -4.58
N LEU A 22 -9.41 -8.79 -3.56
CA LEU A 22 -8.48 -7.68 -3.52
C LEU A 22 -7.05 -8.22 -3.68
N THR A 23 -6.28 -7.69 -4.63
CA THR A 23 -4.87 -8.04 -4.76
C THR A 23 -4.05 -7.11 -3.88
N VAL A 24 -3.50 -7.65 -2.78
CA VAL A 24 -2.72 -6.90 -1.80
C VAL A 24 -1.25 -7.32 -1.82
N ALA A 25 -0.35 -6.38 -1.52
CA ALA A 25 1.07 -6.68 -1.40
C ALA A 25 1.77 -5.86 -0.31
N THR A 26 2.96 -6.32 0.07
CA THR A 26 3.93 -5.54 0.84
C THR A 26 5.28 -5.56 0.12
N CYS A 27 5.95 -4.43 0.02
CA CYS A 27 7.22 -4.31 -0.67
C CYS A 27 8.15 -3.32 0.04
N ASN A 28 9.20 -3.82 0.68
CA ASN A 28 10.31 -2.97 1.06
C ASN A 28 11.11 -2.65 -0.21
N ILE A 29 11.14 -1.38 -0.60
CA ILE A 29 11.77 -0.97 -1.87
C ILE A 29 13.23 -0.59 -1.71
N ARG A 30 13.79 -0.63 -0.49
CA ARG A 30 15.12 -0.15 -0.11
C ARG A 30 15.33 1.35 -0.37
N TYR A 31 15.70 2.09 0.67
CA TYR A 31 15.90 3.54 0.54
C TYR A 31 16.99 3.91 -0.46
N ASP A 32 16.91 5.12 -1.01
CA ASP A 32 17.90 5.64 -1.95
C ASP A 32 19.20 5.98 -1.20
N SER A 33 20.23 5.16 -1.42
CA SER A 33 21.53 5.28 -0.77
C SER A 33 22.64 5.43 -1.81
N GLN A 34 23.61 6.29 -1.51
CA GLN A 34 24.79 6.47 -2.37
C GLN A 34 25.62 5.18 -2.46
N GLU A 35 25.74 4.43 -1.35
CA GLU A 35 26.48 3.17 -1.32
C GLU A 35 25.86 2.13 -2.28
N ASP A 36 24.52 1.99 -2.30
CA ASP A 36 23.86 1.10 -3.24
C ASP A 36 24.06 1.58 -4.68
N ALA A 37 24.06 2.89 -4.92
CA ALA A 37 24.35 3.46 -6.24
C ALA A 37 25.76 3.12 -6.73
N GLU A 38 26.78 3.27 -5.88
CA GLU A 38 28.18 2.94 -6.18
C GLU A 38 28.37 1.45 -6.47
N LYS A 39 27.60 0.57 -5.83
CA LYS A 39 27.57 -0.88 -6.10
C LYS A 39 26.74 -1.27 -7.33
N GLY A 40 26.17 -0.30 -8.05
CA GLY A 40 25.35 -0.53 -9.24
C GLY A 40 23.88 -0.91 -8.95
N ASN A 41 23.43 -0.78 -7.70
CA ASN A 41 22.07 -1.05 -7.23
C ASN A 41 21.30 0.23 -6.85
N GLY A 42 21.69 1.38 -7.42
CA GLY A 42 21.08 2.68 -7.09
C GLY A 42 19.60 2.76 -7.44
N TRP A 43 18.86 3.58 -6.69
CA TRP A 43 17.41 3.73 -6.84
C TRP A 43 16.96 4.04 -8.27
N LYS A 44 17.61 5.00 -8.94
CA LYS A 44 17.29 5.37 -10.33
C LYS A 44 17.30 4.18 -11.30
N ARG A 45 18.15 3.19 -11.05
CA ARG A 45 18.19 1.94 -11.83
C ARG A 45 17.09 0.98 -11.41
N ARG A 46 16.76 0.90 -10.12
CA ARG A 46 15.78 -0.05 -9.55
C ARG A 46 14.33 0.38 -9.76
N CYS A 47 14.03 1.68 -9.69
CA CYS A 47 12.66 2.21 -9.73
C CYS A 47 11.84 1.72 -10.93
N PRO A 48 12.34 1.75 -12.18
CA PRO A 48 11.57 1.28 -13.33
C PRO A 48 11.16 -0.19 -13.22
N PHE A 49 12.06 -1.05 -12.73
CA PHE A 49 11.78 -2.49 -12.57
C PHE A 49 10.80 -2.74 -11.43
N ILE A 50 10.97 -2.08 -10.28
CA ILE A 50 10.03 -2.19 -9.14
C ILE A 50 8.63 -1.78 -9.58
N CYS A 51 8.50 -0.63 -10.23
CA CYS A 51 7.21 -0.15 -10.72
C CYS A 51 6.63 -1.05 -11.82
N GLN A 52 7.46 -1.66 -12.67
CA GLN A 52 7.01 -2.66 -13.64
C GLN A 52 6.43 -3.90 -12.96
N GLN A 53 7.06 -4.41 -11.89
CA GLN A 53 6.54 -5.56 -11.14
C GLN A 53 5.20 -5.23 -10.46
N ILE A 54 5.06 -4.04 -9.89
CA ILE A 54 3.81 -3.56 -9.28
C ILE A 54 2.69 -3.52 -10.32
N ARG A 55 2.95 -2.96 -11.52
CA ARG A 55 1.96 -2.91 -12.61
C ARG A 55 1.64 -4.30 -13.15
N PHE A 56 2.66 -5.14 -13.37
CA PHE A 56 2.47 -6.50 -13.89
C PHE A 56 1.65 -7.37 -12.94
N SER A 57 1.86 -7.22 -11.64
CA SER A 57 1.14 -7.98 -10.61
C SER A 57 -0.25 -7.40 -10.30
N ASP A 58 -0.60 -6.27 -10.91
CA ASP A 58 -1.91 -5.61 -10.81
C ASP A 58 -2.41 -5.37 -9.37
N PHE A 59 -1.54 -4.96 -8.45
CA PHE A 59 -1.92 -4.71 -7.06
C PHE A 59 -3.04 -3.67 -6.94
N ASP A 60 -4.07 -3.93 -6.15
CA ASP A 60 -5.12 -2.92 -5.90
C ASP A 60 -4.69 -1.96 -4.79
N ILE A 61 -3.95 -2.48 -3.82
CA ILE A 61 -3.36 -1.76 -2.69
C ILE A 61 -2.08 -2.45 -2.24
N PHE A 62 -1.06 -1.68 -1.86
CA PHE A 62 0.15 -2.25 -1.30
C PHE A 62 0.82 -1.30 -0.30
N GLY A 63 1.40 -1.88 0.75
CA GLY A 63 2.29 -1.18 1.66
C GLY A 63 3.72 -1.18 1.12
N ALA A 64 4.42 -0.05 1.23
CA ALA A 64 5.85 0.01 0.99
C ALA A 64 6.63 0.40 2.25
N GLN A 65 7.92 0.09 2.28
CA GLN A 65 8.84 0.43 3.39
C GLN A 65 10.15 0.98 2.84
N GLU A 66 10.88 1.73 3.68
CA GLU A 66 12.14 2.41 3.35
C GLU A 66 12.00 3.43 2.20
N VAL A 67 10.83 4.05 2.02
CA VAL A 67 10.59 4.99 0.92
C VAL A 67 11.01 6.40 1.33
N LEU A 68 12.02 6.99 0.68
CA LEU A 68 12.32 8.42 0.85
C LEU A 68 11.40 9.29 -0.02
N HIS A 69 11.31 10.58 0.28
CA HIS A 69 10.41 11.50 -0.43
C HIS A 69 10.67 11.56 -1.95
N ASN A 70 11.93 11.53 -2.39
CA ASN A 70 12.26 11.48 -3.82
C ASN A 70 11.80 10.17 -4.48
N GLN A 71 11.93 9.04 -3.77
CA GLN A 71 11.48 7.74 -4.26
C GLN A 71 9.95 7.67 -4.35
N LEU A 72 9.26 8.29 -3.39
CA LEU A 72 7.81 8.43 -3.41
C LEU A 72 7.35 9.21 -4.65
N ALA A 73 8.00 10.34 -4.96
CA ALA A 73 7.70 11.13 -6.15
C ALA A 73 7.93 10.31 -7.43
N ASP A 74 9.09 9.65 -7.55
CA ASP A 74 9.43 8.80 -8.70
C ASP A 74 8.42 7.67 -8.91
N MET A 75 7.94 7.04 -7.82
CA MET A 75 6.94 5.97 -7.89
C MET A 75 5.56 6.49 -8.31
N LEU A 76 5.14 7.67 -7.84
CA LEU A 76 3.87 8.27 -8.24
C LEU A 76 3.85 8.63 -9.73
N ASP A 77 4.97 9.14 -10.25
CA ASP A 77 5.12 9.40 -11.68
C ASP A 77 5.08 8.10 -12.51
N ALA A 78 5.69 7.03 -11.99
CA ALA A 78 5.75 5.73 -12.66
C ALA A 78 4.49 4.86 -12.50
N LEU A 79 3.60 5.16 -11.54
CA LEU A 79 2.40 4.39 -11.24
C LEU A 79 1.13 5.24 -11.41
N PRO A 80 0.84 5.70 -12.65
CA PRO A 80 -0.35 6.49 -12.90
C PRO A 80 -1.61 5.71 -12.51
N GLY A 81 -2.54 6.37 -11.83
CA GLY A 81 -3.76 5.77 -11.30
C GLY A 81 -3.69 5.37 -9.83
N TYR A 82 -2.48 5.23 -9.25
CA TYR A 82 -2.32 5.07 -7.82
C TYR A 82 -2.35 6.43 -7.11
N ALA A 83 -2.86 6.42 -5.89
CA ALA A 83 -2.64 7.44 -4.86
C ALA A 83 -1.89 6.81 -3.69
N PHE A 84 -1.49 7.62 -2.72
CA PHE A 84 -0.84 7.13 -1.51
C PHE A 84 -1.36 7.84 -0.25
N ILE A 85 -1.13 7.21 0.90
CA ILE A 85 -1.18 7.82 2.22
C ILE A 85 0.13 7.54 2.97
N GLY A 86 0.48 8.41 3.91
CA GLY A 86 1.67 8.26 4.76
C GLY A 86 2.53 9.52 4.78
N VAL A 87 3.35 9.64 5.83
CA VAL A 87 4.27 10.77 6.05
C VAL A 87 5.67 10.27 6.39
N GLY A 88 6.66 11.16 6.28
CA GLY A 88 8.02 10.91 6.71
C GLY A 88 8.11 10.71 8.22
N ARG A 89 8.84 9.67 8.66
CA ARG A 89 8.91 9.29 10.08
C ARG A 89 9.71 10.26 10.95
N ASP A 90 10.49 11.17 10.38
CA ASP A 90 11.38 12.03 11.17
C ASP A 90 10.69 13.35 11.58
N ASP A 91 9.73 13.84 10.79
CA ASP A 91 9.04 15.12 11.03
C ASP A 91 7.50 15.05 10.94
N GLY A 92 6.93 13.92 10.52
CA GLY A 92 5.49 13.82 10.26
C GLY A 92 5.04 14.52 8.97
N ALA A 93 5.99 14.86 8.09
CA ALA A 93 5.75 15.49 6.80
C ALA A 93 6.57 14.80 5.71
N THR A 94 7.79 15.29 5.41
CA THR A 94 8.60 14.81 4.29
C THR A 94 9.98 14.27 4.65
N ALA A 95 10.42 14.45 5.90
CA ALA A 95 11.73 14.00 6.33
C ALA A 95 11.71 12.53 6.78
N GLY A 96 12.77 11.82 6.40
CA GLY A 96 12.97 10.42 6.74
C GLY A 96 12.21 9.44 5.84
N GLU A 97 12.36 8.16 6.16
CA GLU A 97 11.63 7.10 5.47
C GLU A 97 10.14 7.16 5.80
N TYR A 98 9.33 6.94 4.77
CA TYR A 98 7.91 6.69 4.88
C TYR A 98 7.65 5.19 5.05
N ALA A 99 6.47 4.87 5.57
CA ALA A 99 5.82 3.57 5.40
C ALA A 99 4.49 3.79 4.65
N PRO A 100 4.52 4.14 3.35
CA PRO A 100 3.33 4.57 2.64
C PRO A 100 2.45 3.38 2.24
N ILE A 101 1.16 3.65 2.08
CA ILE A 101 0.22 2.71 1.46
C ILE A 101 -0.20 3.31 0.12
N PHE A 102 0.11 2.62 -0.96
CA PHE A 102 -0.33 2.97 -2.31
C PHE A 102 -1.62 2.21 -2.65
N TYR A 103 -2.55 2.84 -3.34
CA TYR A 103 -3.84 2.24 -3.71
C TYR A 103 -4.35 2.77 -5.05
N LYS A 104 -5.04 1.93 -5.83
CA LYS A 104 -5.70 2.33 -7.07
C LYS A 104 -6.96 3.14 -6.78
N LYS A 105 -7.00 4.38 -7.28
CA LYS A 105 -8.15 5.30 -7.09
C LYS A 105 -9.45 4.83 -7.75
N GLU A 106 -9.36 3.94 -8.74
CA GLU A 106 -10.54 3.39 -9.44
C GLU A 106 -11.15 2.17 -8.75
N VAL A 107 -10.44 1.59 -7.77
CA VAL A 107 -10.86 0.38 -7.04
C VAL A 107 -11.23 0.71 -5.61
N LEU A 108 -10.52 1.66 -4.98
CA LEU A 108 -10.65 1.94 -3.56
C LEU A 108 -10.88 3.43 -3.31
N THR A 109 -11.96 3.71 -2.56
CA THR A 109 -12.25 5.01 -1.97
C THR A 109 -11.64 5.06 -0.56
N LEU A 110 -10.79 6.05 -0.30
CA LEU A 110 -10.23 6.28 1.04
C LEU A 110 -11.27 7.00 1.91
N LEU A 111 -11.71 6.36 2.99
CA LEU A 111 -12.67 6.93 3.94
C LEU A 111 -11.95 7.73 5.03
N ARG A 112 -10.93 7.12 5.64
CA ARG A 112 -10.13 7.72 6.72
C ARG A 112 -8.70 7.25 6.62
N SER A 113 -7.77 8.05 7.10
CA SER A 113 -6.37 7.65 7.22
C SER A 113 -5.72 8.32 8.41
N GLY A 114 -4.57 7.78 8.80
CA GLY A 114 -3.74 8.38 9.81
C GLY A 114 -2.38 7.71 9.87
N HIS A 115 -1.59 8.18 10.81
CA HIS A 115 -0.31 7.60 11.15
C HIS A 115 -0.03 7.80 12.62
N PHE A 116 0.87 6.97 13.16
CA PHE A 116 1.36 7.12 14.53
C PHE A 116 2.76 6.55 14.67
N TRP A 117 3.53 7.08 15.61
CA TRP A 117 4.85 6.55 15.94
C TRP A 117 4.74 5.33 16.85
N LEU A 118 5.57 4.32 16.58
CA LEU A 118 5.63 3.10 17.37
C LEU A 118 6.43 3.37 18.66
N SER A 119 5.79 4.00 19.62
CA SER A 119 6.35 4.37 20.92
C SER A 119 5.25 4.59 21.97
N GLU A 120 5.65 4.94 23.19
CA GLU A 120 4.72 5.37 24.26
C GLU A 120 4.01 6.70 23.94
N VAL A 121 4.57 7.49 23.02
CA VAL A 121 4.04 8.80 22.62
C VAL A 121 3.78 8.75 21.12
N THR A 122 2.54 8.47 20.74
CA THR A 122 2.18 8.07 19.37
C THR A 122 1.88 9.25 18.44
N ASP A 123 1.78 10.48 18.97
CA ASP A 123 1.27 11.67 18.26
C ASP A 123 2.34 12.57 17.63
N ARG A 124 3.63 12.26 17.82
CA ARG A 124 4.75 13.07 17.30
C ARG A 124 6.01 12.23 17.06
N PRO A 125 6.95 12.69 16.21
CA PRO A 125 8.20 12.00 15.96
C PRO A 125 9.02 11.74 17.23
N ASN A 126 9.33 10.47 17.49
CA ASN A 126 10.21 10.03 18.56
C ASN A 126 10.65 8.56 18.34
N LYS A 127 11.45 8.04 19.27
CA LYS A 127 11.82 6.63 19.35
C LYS A 127 11.02 5.98 20.48
N GLY A 128 10.59 4.72 20.28
CA GLY A 128 9.97 3.91 21.33
C GLY A 128 10.97 2.96 21.97
N TRP A 129 10.92 2.83 23.31
CA TRP A 129 11.69 1.84 24.09
C TRP A 129 13.19 1.80 23.72
N ASP A 130 13.67 0.66 23.24
CA ASP A 130 15.06 0.38 22.83
C ASP A 130 15.31 0.63 21.34
N ALA A 131 14.35 1.18 20.60
CA ALA A 131 14.49 1.41 19.16
C ALA A 131 15.60 2.42 18.85
N ALA A 132 16.47 2.05 17.92
CA ALA A 132 17.57 2.92 17.47
C ALA A 132 17.11 4.11 16.63
N LEU A 133 15.95 4.02 15.97
CA LEU A 133 15.41 5.03 15.05
C LEU A 133 13.90 5.21 15.28
N PRO A 134 13.32 6.38 14.94
CA PRO A 134 11.88 6.53 14.86
C PRO A 134 11.27 5.48 13.93
N ARG A 135 10.11 4.94 14.32
CA ARG A 135 9.33 4.00 13.50
C ARG A 135 7.89 4.49 13.44
N ILE A 136 7.28 4.38 12.27
CA ILE A 136 5.94 4.90 12.00
C ILE A 136 5.05 3.80 11.45
N CYS A 137 3.78 3.82 11.81
CA CYS A 137 2.71 3.07 11.15
C CYS A 137 1.83 4.06 10.39
N THR A 138 1.54 3.77 9.12
CA THR A 138 0.49 4.43 8.35
C THR A 138 -0.69 3.47 8.23
N TRP A 139 -1.91 3.97 8.36
CA TRP A 139 -3.12 3.18 8.19
C TRP A 139 -4.16 3.94 7.35
N GLY A 140 -5.01 3.18 6.66
CA GLY A 140 -6.15 3.70 5.92
C GLY A 140 -7.37 2.78 6.05
N GLU A 141 -8.54 3.39 6.20
CA GLU A 141 -9.85 2.77 6.10
C GLU A 141 -10.36 3.00 4.67
N PHE A 142 -10.62 1.92 3.95
CA PHE A 142 -10.97 1.95 2.53
C PHE A 142 -12.32 1.26 2.29
N GLU A 143 -13.09 1.81 1.36
CA GLU A 143 -14.25 1.18 0.75
C GLU A 143 -13.89 0.73 -0.67
N ARG A 144 -14.32 -0.47 -1.06
CA ARG A 144 -14.12 -0.95 -2.43
C ARG A 144 -15.26 -0.51 -3.33
N ASP A 145 -14.90 0.14 -4.42
CA ASP A 145 -15.83 0.51 -5.48
C ASP A 145 -16.23 -0.77 -6.25
N GLY A 146 -17.54 -1.03 -6.39
CA GLY A 146 -18.09 -2.26 -6.96
C GLY A 146 -17.91 -2.46 -8.48
N LYS A 147 -16.84 -1.93 -9.09
CA LYS A 147 -16.65 -1.86 -10.56
C LYS A 147 -15.79 -2.98 -11.19
N LYS A 148 -15.48 -4.06 -10.46
CA LYS A 148 -14.85 -5.27 -11.03
C LYS A 148 -15.57 -6.52 -10.56
#